data_AF-A0A947NKX6-F1
#
_entry.id   AF-A0A947NKX6-F1
#
_cell.length_a   1.000
_cell.length_b   1.000
_cell.length_c   1.000
_cell.angle_alpha   90.00
_cell.angle_beta   90.00
_cell.angle_gamma   90.00
#
_symmetry.space_group_name_H-M   'P 1'
#
loop_
_entity.id
_entity.type
_entity.pdbx_description
1 polymer ?
#
loop_
_entity_poly.entity_id
_entity_poly.type
_entity_poly.pdbx_seq_one_letter_code
_entity_poly.pdbx_strand_id
1 'polypeptide(L)'
;IGTLTLKSANSERDKINNALLETLAAETKNWGMQIVRTELKEIDPPKDVQETMNKVVKAENEKVAALDFANAVERQADGEKRSEIKKAEGIKQAKILAAEGEAEAIRLVNEAANTYFVGNAQLLRKLEATEKALRDNAKIVVPAGTELINVIGELAGMTPVPTRRPTLEGK
;
A
#
# COMPACT_ATOMS: atom_id res chain seq x y z
N ILE A 1 2.65 9.65 38.60
CA ILE A 1 2.11 8.75 39.65
C ILE A 1 1.28 9.50 40.72
N GLY A 2 1.25 10.84 40.75
CA GLY A 2 0.63 11.58 41.86
C GLY A 2 -0.88 11.81 41.83
N THR A 3 -1.53 11.95 40.66
CA THR A 3 -2.88 12.55 40.62
C THR A 3 -4.01 11.61 41.06
N LEU A 4 -3.97 10.32 40.71
CA LEU A 4 -4.99 9.36 41.14
C LEU A 4 -4.89 9.05 42.64
N THR A 5 -3.68 8.83 43.15
CA THR A 5 -3.45 8.51 44.56
C THR A 5 -3.75 9.71 45.48
N LEU A 6 -3.42 10.93 45.05
CA LEU A 6 -3.74 12.15 45.80
C LEU A 6 -5.24 12.44 45.84
N LYS A 7 -5.96 12.21 44.74
CA LYS A 7 -7.42 12.40 44.71
C LYS A 7 -8.13 11.42 45.66
N SER A 8 -7.69 10.16 45.68
CA SER A 8 -8.21 9.16 46.61
C SER A 8 -7.88 9.53 48.07
N ALA A 9 -6.65 9.97 48.36
CA ALA A 9 -6.25 10.38 49.70
C ALA A 9 -7.06 11.58 50.23
N ASN A 10 -7.33 12.58 49.39
CA ASN A 10 -8.17 13.72 49.77
C ASN A 10 -9.62 13.30 50.02
N SER A 11 -10.17 12.40 49.18
CA SER A 11 -11.53 11.89 49.38
C SER A 11 -11.67 11.09 50.69
N GLU A 12 -10.66 10.32 51.08
CA GLU A 12 -10.69 9.58 52.35
C GLU A 12 -10.56 10.53 53.55
N ARG A 13 -9.77 11.61 53.44
CA ARG A 13 -9.70 12.66 54.47
C ARG A 13 -11.06 13.34 54.70
N ASP A 14 -11.78 13.67 53.65
CA ASP A 14 -13.11 14.30 53.77
C ASP A 14 -14.12 13.38 54.47
N LYS A 15 -14.11 12.08 54.15
CA LYS A 15 -14.96 11.09 54.84
C LYS A 15 -14.64 11.01 56.33
N ILE A 16 -13.36 10.93 56.69
CA ILE A 16 -12.92 10.85 58.09
C ILE A 16 -13.29 12.13 58.85
N ASN A 17 -13.08 13.30 58.24
CA ASN A 17 -13.43 14.58 58.84
C ASN A 17 -14.94 14.64 59.14
N ASN A 18 -15.78 14.24 58.19
CA ASN A 18 -17.24 14.22 58.39
C ASN A 18 -17.66 13.24 59.49
N ALA A 19 -17.10 12.04 59.52
CA ALA A 19 -17.39 11.05 60.56
C ALA A 19 -16.97 11.56 61.96
N LEU A 20 -15.81 12.24 62.06
CA LEU A 20 -15.37 12.89 63.29
C LEU A 20 -16.29 14.04 63.70
N LEU A 21 -16.76 14.84 62.74
CA LEU A 21 -17.67 15.95 63.00
C LEU A 21 -18.99 15.43 63.59
N GLU A 22 -19.60 14.42 62.98
CA GLU A 22 -20.85 13.83 63.44
C GLU A 22 -20.72 13.26 64.86
N THR A 23 -19.67 12.47 65.09
CA THR A 23 -19.43 11.81 66.38
C THR A 23 -19.19 12.85 67.48
N LEU A 24 -18.28 13.79 67.26
CA LEU A 24 -17.94 14.78 68.27
C LEU A 24 -19.09 15.76 68.51
N ALA A 25 -19.85 16.16 67.47
CA ALA A 25 -21.00 17.04 67.63
C ALA A 25 -22.13 16.39 68.45
N ALA A 26 -22.33 15.08 68.32
CA ALA A 26 -23.29 14.34 69.13
C ALA A 26 -22.91 14.33 70.61
N GLU A 27 -21.63 14.05 70.92
CA GLU A 27 -21.11 13.99 72.28
C GLU A 27 -21.07 15.37 72.95
N THR A 28 -20.64 16.42 72.23
CA THR A 28 -20.50 17.76 72.81
C THR A 28 -21.81 18.54 72.93
N LYS A 29 -22.91 18.04 72.35
CA LYS A 29 -24.23 18.66 72.42
C LYS A 29 -24.72 18.82 73.86
N ASN A 30 -24.43 17.84 74.70
CA ASN A 30 -24.81 17.85 76.13
C ASN A 30 -24.01 18.86 76.96
N TRP A 31 -22.88 19.36 76.42
CA TRP A 31 -22.01 20.32 77.08
C TRP A 31 -22.22 21.76 76.57
N GLY A 32 -23.19 21.98 75.67
CA GLY A 32 -23.51 23.29 75.11
C GLY A 32 -22.46 23.82 74.12
N MET A 33 -21.58 22.97 73.60
CA MET A 33 -20.55 23.34 72.62
C MET A 33 -20.98 22.94 71.20
N GLN A 34 -20.84 23.86 70.25
CA GLN A 34 -21.10 23.61 68.83
C GLN A 34 -19.78 23.48 68.06
N ILE A 35 -19.56 22.30 67.46
CA ILE A 35 -18.40 22.05 66.60
C ILE A 35 -18.74 22.49 65.18
N VAL A 36 -17.92 23.40 64.63
CA VAL A 36 -18.12 23.99 63.29
C VAL A 36 -17.37 23.22 62.20
N ARG A 37 -16.17 22.71 62.51
CA ARG A 37 -15.33 21.97 61.55
C ARG A 37 -14.33 21.08 62.28
N THR A 38 -14.09 19.89 61.75
CA THR A 38 -13.02 18.97 62.14
C THR A 38 -12.04 18.84 60.99
N GLU A 39 -10.74 18.78 61.31
CA GLU A 39 -9.70 18.59 60.31
C GLU A 39 -8.65 17.61 60.84
N LEU A 40 -8.47 16.52 60.11
CA LEU A 40 -7.44 15.53 60.37
C LEU A 40 -6.07 16.12 60.01
N LYS A 41 -5.25 16.39 61.04
CA LYS A 41 -3.94 17.02 60.88
C LYS A 41 -2.89 16.03 60.35
N GLU A 42 -2.44 15.12 61.19
CA GLU A 42 -1.39 14.16 60.89
C GLU A 42 -1.70 12.84 61.62
N ILE A 43 -1.51 11.72 60.93
CA ILE A 43 -1.55 10.38 61.52
C ILE A 43 -0.15 9.84 61.34
N ASP A 44 0.53 9.56 62.45
CA ASP A 44 1.78 8.82 62.47
C ASP A 44 1.49 7.35 62.78
N PRO A 45 1.37 6.48 61.75
CA PRO A 45 1.26 5.05 61.99
C PRO A 45 2.54 4.53 62.65
N PRO A 46 2.44 3.50 63.51
CA PRO A 46 3.61 2.90 64.13
C PRO A 46 4.55 2.27 63.07
N LYS A 47 5.84 2.12 63.43
CA LYS A 47 6.91 1.77 62.48
C LYS A 47 6.69 0.44 61.76
N ASP A 48 6.10 -0.54 62.44
CA ASP A 48 5.73 -1.85 61.92
C ASP A 48 4.72 -1.78 60.77
N VAL A 49 3.71 -0.91 60.90
CA VAL A 49 2.71 -0.65 59.86
C VAL A 49 3.34 0.08 58.67
N GLN A 50 4.21 1.06 58.93
CA GLN A 50 4.94 1.77 57.87
C GLN A 50 5.82 0.83 57.04
N GLU A 51 6.58 -0.05 57.69
CA GLU A 51 7.40 -1.03 57.00
C GLU A 51 6.58 -1.98 56.13
N THR A 52 5.44 -2.45 56.64
CA THR A 52 4.52 -3.32 55.90
C THR A 52 3.93 -2.59 54.69
N MET A 53 3.50 -1.35 54.87
CA MET A 53 2.96 -0.52 53.79
C MET A 53 4.01 -0.26 52.72
N ASN A 54 5.24 0.07 53.11
CA ASN A 54 6.36 0.25 52.18
C ASN A 54 6.68 -1.02 51.40
N LYS A 55 6.61 -2.20 52.03
CA LYS A 55 6.78 -3.50 51.35
C LYS A 55 5.67 -3.73 50.31
N VAL A 56 4.42 -3.46 50.65
CA VAL A 56 3.29 -3.60 49.72
C VAL A 56 3.42 -2.65 48.54
N VAL A 57 3.73 -1.39 48.78
CA VAL A 57 3.91 -0.38 47.72
C VAL A 57 5.09 -0.75 46.82
N LYS A 58 6.20 -1.22 47.41
CA LYS A 58 7.36 -1.69 46.63
C LYS A 58 6.98 -2.87 45.74
N ALA A 59 6.28 -3.87 46.27
CA ALA A 59 5.84 -5.03 45.49
C ALA A 59 4.88 -4.66 44.36
N GLU A 60 3.93 -3.75 44.62
CA GLU A 60 3.00 -3.29 43.58
C GLU A 60 3.74 -2.49 42.50
N ASN A 61 4.66 -1.60 42.88
CA ASN A 61 5.49 -0.87 41.91
C ASN A 61 6.36 -1.82 41.06
N GLU A 62 6.98 -2.83 41.67
CA GLU A 62 7.75 -3.85 40.96
C GLU A 62 6.87 -4.64 39.98
N LYS A 63 5.66 -5.02 40.39
CA LYS A 63 4.68 -5.70 39.53
C LYS A 63 4.26 -4.83 38.35
N VAL A 64 3.93 -3.57 38.59
CA VAL A 64 3.55 -2.62 37.54
C VAL A 64 4.72 -2.42 36.58
N ALA A 65 5.93 -2.23 37.08
CA ALA A 65 7.13 -2.08 36.25
C ALA A 65 7.41 -3.32 35.40
N ALA A 66 7.26 -4.52 35.95
CA ALA A 66 7.44 -5.78 35.20
C ALA A 66 6.39 -5.93 34.08
N LEU A 67 5.14 -5.57 34.34
CA LEU A 67 4.07 -5.60 33.36
C LEU A 67 4.30 -4.57 32.24
N ASP A 68 4.71 -3.35 32.59
CA ASP A 68 5.06 -2.31 31.63
C ASP A 68 6.23 -2.73 30.75
N PHE A 69 7.25 -3.37 31.34
CA PHE A 69 8.38 -3.91 30.59
C PHE A 69 7.96 -5.02 29.61
N ALA A 70 7.15 -5.99 30.07
CA ALA A 70 6.65 -7.06 29.21
C ALA A 70 5.84 -6.50 28.03
N ASN A 71 4.96 -5.53 28.29
CA ASN A 71 4.19 -4.83 27.28
C ASN A 71 5.05 -4.01 26.30
N ALA A 72 6.18 -3.48 26.76
CA ALA A 72 7.12 -2.76 25.90
C ALA A 72 7.85 -3.72 24.96
N VAL A 73 8.30 -4.87 25.47
CA VAL A 73 8.95 -5.93 24.66
C VAL A 73 8.00 -6.48 23.61
N GLU A 74 6.75 -6.77 23.97
CA GLU A 74 5.74 -7.25 23.02
C GLU A 74 5.48 -6.22 21.90
N ARG A 75 5.29 -4.95 22.27
CA ARG A 75 5.11 -3.87 21.27
C ARG A 75 6.31 -3.71 20.35
N GLN A 76 7.52 -3.86 20.86
CA GLN A 76 8.72 -3.80 20.04
C GLN A 76 8.75 -4.96 19.04
N ALA A 77 8.52 -6.19 19.50
CA ALA A 77 8.49 -7.38 18.64
C ALA A 77 7.41 -7.27 17.55
N ASP A 78 6.21 -6.80 17.90
CA ASP A 78 5.15 -6.53 16.93
C ASP A 78 5.52 -5.41 15.95
N GLY A 79 6.19 -4.36 16.43
CA GLY A 79 6.72 -3.28 15.61
C GLY A 79 7.73 -3.78 14.57
N GLU A 80 8.67 -4.62 15.00
CA GLU A 80 9.68 -5.25 14.14
C GLU A 80 9.02 -6.16 13.10
N LYS A 81 8.10 -7.04 13.51
CA LYS A 81 7.34 -7.90 12.60
C LYS A 81 6.59 -7.10 11.54
N ARG A 82 5.88 -6.04 11.94
CA ARG A 82 5.15 -5.16 11.02
C ARG A 82 6.08 -4.41 10.07
N SER A 83 7.24 -3.98 10.56
CA SER A 83 8.27 -3.32 9.74
C SER A 83 8.78 -4.26 8.65
N GLU A 84 9.11 -5.51 9.00
CA GLU A 84 9.59 -6.49 8.03
C GLU A 84 8.54 -6.87 6.99
N ILE A 85 7.27 -7.04 7.39
CA ILE A 85 6.16 -7.26 6.46
C ILE A 85 6.05 -6.08 5.49
N LYS A 86 6.07 -4.84 6.00
CA LYS A 86 5.95 -3.64 5.18
C LYS A 86 7.12 -3.48 4.20
N LYS A 87 8.35 -3.85 4.62
CA LYS A 87 9.51 -3.89 3.73
C LYS A 87 9.32 -4.92 2.62
N ALA A 88 8.89 -6.13 2.95
CA ALA A 88 8.65 -7.20 1.98
C ALA A 88 7.56 -6.81 0.97
N GLU A 89 6.45 -6.23 1.45
CA GLU A 89 5.37 -5.67 0.62
C GLU A 89 5.88 -4.55 -0.29
N GLY A 90 6.70 -3.63 0.25
CA GLY A 90 7.33 -2.56 -0.51
C GLY A 90 8.23 -3.09 -1.63
N ILE A 91 9.06 -4.10 -1.36
CA ILE A 91 9.91 -4.74 -2.37
C ILE A 91 9.07 -5.43 -3.45
N LYS A 92 8.01 -6.15 -3.05
CA LYS A 92 7.08 -6.78 -4.00
C LYS A 92 6.44 -5.73 -4.90
N GLN A 93 5.91 -4.65 -4.32
CA GLN A 93 5.26 -3.58 -5.07
C GLN A 93 6.24 -2.87 -6.01
N ALA A 94 7.46 -2.60 -5.54
CA ALA A 94 8.50 -1.98 -6.36
C ALA A 94 8.87 -2.86 -7.57
N LYS A 95 8.98 -4.18 -7.39
CA LYS A 95 9.24 -5.12 -8.50
C LYS A 95 8.10 -5.14 -9.52
N ILE A 96 6.85 -5.11 -9.06
CA ILE A 96 5.68 -5.06 -9.94
C ILE A 96 5.70 -3.77 -10.76
N LEU A 97 5.84 -2.61 -10.09
CA LEU A 97 5.89 -1.31 -10.76
C LEU A 97 7.06 -1.21 -11.75
N ALA A 98 8.22 -1.77 -11.42
CA ALA A 98 9.35 -1.82 -12.33
C ALA A 98 9.05 -2.66 -13.58
N ALA A 99 8.48 -3.85 -13.40
CA ALA A 99 8.10 -4.73 -14.52
C ALA A 99 6.99 -4.12 -15.39
N GLU A 100 6.01 -3.44 -14.78
CA GLU A 100 4.96 -2.70 -15.50
C GLU A 100 5.56 -1.54 -16.31
N GLY A 101 6.48 -0.78 -15.72
CA GLY A 101 7.19 0.30 -16.42
C GLY A 101 8.04 -0.19 -17.59
N GLU A 102 8.74 -1.32 -17.43
CA GLU A 102 9.50 -1.94 -18.50
C GLU A 102 8.61 -2.47 -19.62
N ALA A 103 7.51 -3.16 -19.26
CA ALA A 103 6.53 -3.64 -20.23
C ALA A 103 5.91 -2.49 -21.03
N GLU A 104 5.56 -1.38 -20.37
CA GLU A 104 5.02 -0.19 -21.02
C GLU A 104 6.04 0.50 -21.93
N ALA A 105 7.31 0.58 -21.51
CA ALA A 105 8.39 1.10 -22.34
C ALA A 105 8.58 0.25 -23.61
N ILE A 106 8.61 -1.09 -23.47
CA ILE A 106 8.70 -2.02 -24.60
C ILE A 106 7.48 -1.87 -25.51
N ARG A 107 6.28 -1.70 -24.94
CA ARG A 107 5.05 -1.47 -25.72
C ARG A 107 5.16 -0.20 -26.55
N LEU A 108 5.61 0.90 -25.95
CA LEU A 108 5.78 2.18 -26.63
C LEU A 108 6.82 2.11 -27.76
N VAL A 109 7.95 1.44 -27.51
CA VAL A 109 8.99 1.24 -28.53
C VAL A 109 8.47 0.39 -29.70
N ASN A 110 7.74 -0.70 -29.43
CA ASN A 110 7.14 -1.52 -30.48
C ASN A 110 6.07 -0.77 -31.28
N GLU A 111 5.24 0.04 -30.62
CA GLU A 111 4.23 0.88 -31.26
C GLU A 111 4.87 1.93 -32.18
N ALA A 112 5.95 2.58 -31.72
CA ALA A 112 6.73 3.50 -32.53
C ALA A 112 7.39 2.77 -33.72
N ALA A 113 8.00 1.61 -33.48
CA ALA A 113 8.65 0.83 -34.53
C ALA A 113 7.66 0.40 -35.63
N ASN A 114 6.47 -0.07 -35.26
CA ASN A 114 5.44 -0.46 -36.23
C ASN A 114 4.97 0.74 -37.06
N THR A 115 4.72 1.88 -36.42
CA THR A 115 4.26 3.09 -37.12
C THR A 115 5.32 3.63 -38.10
N TYR A 116 6.57 3.75 -37.64
CA TYR A 116 7.62 4.45 -38.41
C TYR A 116 8.45 3.55 -39.31
N PHE A 117 8.67 2.28 -38.97
CA PHE A 117 9.52 1.40 -39.78
C PHE A 117 8.71 0.52 -40.73
N VAL A 118 7.63 -0.11 -40.28
CA VAL A 118 6.86 -1.03 -41.13
C VAL A 118 6.09 -0.27 -42.21
N GLY A 119 5.43 0.83 -41.87
CA GLY A 119 4.71 1.67 -42.83
C GLY A 119 5.62 2.27 -43.90
N ASN A 120 6.75 2.84 -43.48
CA ASN A 120 7.71 3.43 -44.41
C ASN A 120 8.45 2.39 -45.25
N ALA A 121 8.78 1.21 -44.70
CA ALA A 121 9.38 0.13 -45.48
C ALA A 121 8.43 -0.40 -46.57
N GLN A 122 7.13 -0.50 -46.28
CA GLN A 122 6.14 -0.87 -47.30
C GLN A 122 6.02 0.21 -48.39
N LEU A 123 6.05 1.48 -48.02
CA LEU A 123 6.05 2.59 -48.97
C LEU A 123 7.30 2.56 -49.85
N LEU A 124 8.47 2.37 -49.27
CA LEU A 124 9.74 2.27 -50.01
C LEU A 124 9.70 1.11 -51.00
N ARG A 125 9.22 -0.07 -50.57
CA ARG A 125 9.13 -1.25 -51.43
C ARG A 125 8.10 -1.10 -52.54
N LYS A 126 7.02 -0.34 -52.31
CA LYS A 126 6.07 0.05 -53.36
C LYS A 126 6.71 0.99 -54.37
N LEU A 127 7.40 2.03 -53.91
CA LEU A 127 8.11 2.98 -54.78
C LEU A 127 9.20 2.29 -55.60
N GLU A 128 9.98 1.39 -54.99
CA GLU A 128 11.01 0.60 -55.66
C GLU A 128 10.40 -0.36 -56.70
N ALA A 129 9.26 -1.00 -56.38
CA ALA A 129 8.54 -1.82 -57.35
C ALA A 129 7.99 -0.98 -58.52
N THR A 130 7.49 0.23 -58.25
CA THR A 130 7.05 1.18 -59.29
C THR A 130 8.22 1.68 -60.13
N GLU A 131 9.34 2.03 -59.52
CA GLU A 131 10.56 2.44 -60.22
C GLU A 131 11.07 1.33 -61.12
N LYS A 132 11.16 0.10 -60.60
CA LYS A 132 11.59 -1.07 -61.37
C LYS A 132 10.64 -1.38 -62.52
N ALA A 133 9.33 -1.29 -62.29
CA ALA A 133 8.34 -1.42 -63.36
C ALA A 133 8.50 -0.32 -64.43
N LEU A 134 8.81 0.91 -64.04
CA LEU A 134 9.07 2.01 -64.99
C LEU A 134 10.39 1.85 -65.76
N ARG A 135 11.44 1.31 -65.11
CA ARG A 135 12.73 1.00 -65.76
C ARG A 135 12.61 -0.15 -66.75
N ASP A 136 11.90 -1.21 -66.39
CA ASP A 136 11.77 -2.42 -67.22
C ASP A 136 10.72 -2.28 -68.35
N ASN A 137 9.73 -1.35 -68.23
CA ASN A 137 8.77 -1.02 -69.29
C ASN A 137 9.13 0.23 -70.11
N ALA A 138 10.42 0.49 -70.36
CA ALA A 138 10.87 1.55 -71.26
C ALA A 138 10.55 1.25 -72.74
N LYS A 139 9.26 1.19 -73.10
CA LYS A 139 8.79 1.42 -74.46
C LYS A 139 7.55 2.28 -74.44
N ILE A 140 7.76 3.57 -74.15
CA ILE A 140 6.78 4.61 -74.44
C ILE A 140 6.71 4.73 -75.96
N VAL A 141 5.71 4.09 -76.58
CA VAL A 141 5.37 4.32 -77.98
C VAL A 141 4.60 5.64 -78.01
N VAL A 142 5.22 6.69 -78.54
CA VAL A 142 4.51 7.92 -78.92
C VAL A 142 4.24 7.82 -80.42
N PRO A 143 3.01 7.50 -80.86
CA PRO A 143 2.67 7.59 -82.27
C PRO A 143 2.53 9.07 -82.64
N ALA A 144 3.21 9.49 -83.71
CA ALA A 144 2.89 10.75 -84.37
C ALA A 144 1.53 10.59 -85.07
N GLY A 145 0.46 10.79 -84.31
CA GLY A 145 -0.93 10.71 -84.77
C GLY A 145 -1.67 9.53 -84.16
N THR A 146 -2.65 9.85 -83.32
CA THR A 146 -3.67 9.00 -82.67
C THR A 146 -3.29 8.34 -81.33
N GLU A 147 -4.33 8.16 -80.51
CA GLU A 147 -4.39 8.29 -79.05
C GLU A 147 -3.51 7.34 -78.21
N LEU A 148 -3.07 7.87 -77.06
CA LEU A 148 -2.35 7.14 -76.01
C LEU A 148 -3.27 6.06 -75.40
N ILE A 149 -3.11 4.81 -75.80
CA ILE A 149 -3.70 3.66 -75.10
C ILE A 149 -2.61 3.02 -74.23
N ASN A 150 -2.76 3.18 -72.92
CA ASN A 150 -1.93 2.53 -71.91
C ASN A 150 -2.41 1.07 -71.74
N VAL A 151 -1.75 0.12 -72.40
CA VAL A 151 -2.05 -1.32 -72.28
C VAL A 151 -1.46 -1.85 -70.98
N ILE A 152 -2.09 -1.51 -69.85
CA ILE A 152 -1.85 -2.15 -68.56
C ILE A 152 -3.19 -2.76 -68.13
N GLY A 153 -3.49 -3.97 -68.62
CA GLY A 153 -4.76 -4.62 -68.26
C GLY A 153 -4.92 -6.09 -68.65
N GLU A 154 -4.39 -6.55 -69.80
CA GLU A 154 -4.80 -7.86 -70.34
C GLU A 154 -3.93 -9.07 -69.96
N LEU A 155 -2.88 -8.93 -69.15
CA LEU A 155 -2.08 -10.07 -68.68
C LEU A 155 -2.51 -10.63 -67.32
N ALA A 156 -3.54 -10.06 -66.67
CA ALA A 156 -4.07 -10.55 -65.40
C ALA A 156 -5.25 -11.53 -65.56
N GLY A 157 -5.68 -11.85 -66.79
CA GLY A 157 -6.93 -12.56 -67.04
C GLY A 157 -6.82 -13.69 -68.05
N MET A 158 -6.05 -14.74 -67.77
CA MET A 158 -6.24 -16.04 -68.42
C MET A 158 -6.25 -17.16 -67.37
N THR A 159 -7.46 -17.65 -67.10
CA THR A 159 -7.76 -18.87 -66.34
C THR A 159 -7.07 -20.09 -66.97
N PRO A 160 -6.47 -21.00 -66.18
CA PRO A 160 -5.88 -22.21 -66.72
C PRO A 160 -6.96 -23.21 -67.15
N VAL A 161 -6.87 -23.67 -68.41
CA VAL A 161 -7.70 -24.73 -68.99
C VAL A 161 -7.31 -26.09 -68.40
N PRO A 162 -8.25 -26.93 -67.92
CA PRO A 162 -7.91 -28.25 -67.41
C PRO A 162 -7.72 -29.24 -68.57
N THR A 163 -6.54 -29.87 -68.64
CA THR A 163 -6.31 -31.00 -69.55
C THR A 163 -6.45 -32.32 -68.78
N ARG A 164 -7.51 -33.05 -69.14
CA ARG A 164 -7.82 -34.41 -68.69
C ARG A 164 -6.82 -35.39 -69.33
N ARG A 165 -6.28 -36.36 -68.57
CA ARG A 165 -5.63 -37.56 -69.12
C ARG A 165 -6.14 -38.84 -68.44
N PRO A 166 -6.19 -39.97 -69.19
CA PRO A 166 -6.99 -41.15 -68.85
C PRO A 166 -6.27 -42.14 -67.94
N THR A 167 -7.08 -42.95 -67.27
CA THR A 167 -6.73 -44.15 -66.49
C THR A 167 -6.05 -45.23 -67.33
N LEU A 168 -5.01 -45.87 -66.78
CA LEU A 168 -4.68 -47.27 -67.07
C LEU A 168 -4.18 -47.95 -65.79
N GLU A 169 -4.76 -49.13 -65.53
CA GLU A 169 -4.52 -50.04 -64.41
C GLU A 169 -3.15 -50.74 -64.47
N GLY A 170 -2.73 -51.30 -63.32
CA GLY A 170 -2.17 -52.66 -63.32
C GLY A 170 -0.76 -52.85 -62.73
N LYS A 171 -0.67 -53.01 -61.40
CA LYS A 171 -0.27 -54.23 -60.66
C LYS A 171 0.14 -53.89 -59.23
#